data_AF-A0A6C0M367-F1
#
_entry.id   AF-A0A6C0M367-F1
#
_cell.length_a   1.000
_cell.length_b   1.000
_cell.length_c   1.000
_cell.angle_alpha   90.00
_cell.angle_beta   90.00
_cell.angle_gamma   90.00
#
_symmetry.space_group_name_H-M   'P 1'
#
loop_
_entity.id
_entity.type
_entity.pdbx_description
1 polymer ?
#
loop_
_entity_poly.entity_id
_entity_poly.type
_entity_poly.pdbx_seq_one_letter_code
_entity_poly.pdbx_strand_id
1 'polypeptide(L)'
;MNVQLLSNPFLSASMLPQTRKRARSLPLLKNTHVCGKTHEKTLGNELSMSTDTVFELNPITLPYFISKFTYANGLWFKFIVVHHNQRHRVFVCNGSLITRHSVIYIDAMMELIKRDPGRDAKYDHLIELYDYIVACKTSKKGLQGCPDIKRAQAKFSAVFKRHFNCMEVLSAGSGTVFYNAGDPRITICLNTKSGHYRPTLKHVDLAKEVVETIVANAPFLSRYDIAVISQYKPRKGTLKRVFGATNAHKLGMCIPPNKT
;
A
#
# COMPACT_ATOMS: atom_id res chain seq x y z
N MET A 1 -17.39 -37.25 26.35
CA MET A 1 -16.10 -36.53 26.27
C MET A 1 -16.36 -35.20 25.57
N ASN A 2 -16.45 -34.11 26.34
CA ASN A 2 -16.68 -32.76 25.81
C ASN A 2 -15.33 -32.15 25.41
N VAL A 3 -15.14 -31.95 24.10
CA VAL A 3 -14.02 -31.16 23.59
C VAL A 3 -14.45 -29.70 23.65
N GLN A 4 -13.96 -28.98 24.67
CA GLN A 4 -14.00 -27.53 24.68
C GLN A 4 -13.17 -27.02 23.49
N LEU A 5 -13.86 -26.47 22.49
CA LEU A 5 -13.27 -25.63 21.46
C LEU A 5 -12.65 -24.40 22.15
N LEU A 6 -11.35 -24.45 22.38
CA LEU A 6 -10.55 -23.28 22.76
C LEU A 6 -10.65 -22.26 21.62
N SER A 7 -11.55 -21.30 21.78
CA SER A 7 -11.61 -20.10 20.94
C SER A 7 -10.26 -19.38 21.04
N ASN A 8 -9.52 -19.34 19.94
CA ASN A 8 -8.22 -18.72 19.88
C ASN A 8 -8.36 -17.20 20.10
N PRO A 9 -7.90 -16.62 21.23
CA PRO A 9 -8.10 -15.20 21.54
C PRO A 9 -7.35 -14.25 20.58
N PHE A 10 -6.52 -14.80 19.70
CA PHE A 10 -5.75 -14.09 18.68
C PHE A 10 -6.59 -13.59 17.48
N LEU A 11 -7.81 -14.07 17.28
CA LEU A 11 -8.67 -13.68 16.16
C LEU A 11 -9.65 -12.54 16.48
N SER A 12 -9.76 -12.12 17.73
CA SER A 12 -10.72 -11.11 18.19
C SER A 12 -10.09 -9.84 18.72
N ALA A 13 -8.85 -9.50 18.34
CA ALA A 13 -8.31 -8.16 18.57
C ALA A 13 -9.17 -7.16 17.78
N SER A 14 -10.23 -6.68 18.42
CA SER A 14 -11.11 -5.65 17.90
C SER A 14 -10.26 -4.39 17.79
N MET A 15 -9.99 -3.97 16.56
CA MET A 15 -9.50 -2.62 16.32
C MET A 15 -10.47 -1.67 17.01
N LEU A 16 -10.02 -0.96 18.04
CA LEU A 16 -10.81 0.07 18.71
C LEU A 16 -11.34 1.03 17.62
N PRO A 17 -12.65 1.39 17.62
CA PRO A 17 -13.31 2.08 16.51
C PRO A 17 -12.89 3.55 16.30
N GLN A 18 -11.78 4.01 16.88
CA GLN A 18 -11.38 5.42 16.89
C GLN A 18 -11.13 6.01 15.50
N THR A 19 -10.74 5.22 14.49
CA THR A 19 -10.49 5.75 13.14
C THR A 19 -11.76 6.02 12.32
N ARG A 20 -12.95 5.53 12.73
CA ARG A 20 -14.18 5.61 11.90
C ARG A 20 -14.73 7.03 11.75
N LYS A 21 -14.67 7.89 12.78
CA LYS A 21 -15.31 9.22 12.74
C LYS A 21 -14.59 10.18 11.78
N ARG A 22 -13.25 10.21 11.80
CA ARG A 22 -12.44 11.12 10.97
C ARG A 22 -12.45 10.71 9.49
N ALA A 23 -12.35 9.41 9.21
CA ALA A 23 -12.38 8.87 7.85
C ALA A 23 -13.70 9.13 7.10
N ARG A 24 -14.85 9.12 7.79
CA ARG A 24 -16.16 9.41 7.18
C ARG A 24 -16.31 10.83 6.65
N SER A 25 -15.52 11.78 7.17
CA SER A 25 -15.58 13.19 6.77
C SER A 25 -14.58 13.57 5.67
N LEU A 26 -13.63 12.69 5.36
CA LEU A 26 -12.61 12.96 4.34
C LEU A 26 -13.07 12.46 2.97
N PRO A 27 -12.97 13.28 1.91
CA PRO A 27 -13.27 12.81 0.56
C PRO A 27 -12.27 11.72 0.15
N LEU A 28 -12.76 10.68 -0.53
CA LEU A 28 -11.88 9.65 -1.07
C LEU A 28 -10.90 10.26 -2.09
N LEU A 29 -9.63 9.86 -1.99
CA LEU A 29 -8.61 10.20 -2.97
C LEU A 29 -8.84 9.36 -4.21
N LYS A 30 -8.97 10.02 -5.36
CA LYS A 30 -9.13 9.36 -6.66
C LYS A 30 -7.80 9.34 -7.41
N ASN A 31 -7.48 8.22 -8.04
CA ASN A 31 -6.26 8.09 -8.81
C ASN A 31 -6.44 8.77 -10.17
N THR A 32 -5.98 10.00 -10.33
CA THR A 32 -6.25 10.78 -11.55
C THR A 32 -5.66 10.12 -12.81
N HIS A 33 -4.62 9.30 -12.68
CA HIS A 33 -4.06 8.52 -13.79
C HIS A 33 -5.05 7.45 -14.30
N VAL A 34 -5.86 6.89 -13.41
CA VAL A 34 -6.85 5.84 -13.75
C VAL A 34 -8.22 6.43 -14.05
N CYS A 35 -8.55 7.57 -13.43
CA CYS A 35 -9.77 8.33 -13.68
C CYS A 35 -9.82 8.94 -15.10
N GLY A 36 -8.65 9.25 -15.68
CA GLY A 36 -8.55 9.90 -16.99
C GLY A 36 -8.89 8.97 -18.16
N LYS A 37 -9.38 9.55 -19.27
CA LYS A 37 -9.64 8.84 -20.53
C LYS A 37 -8.38 8.53 -21.36
N THR A 38 -7.19 8.93 -20.91
CA THR A 38 -5.97 8.88 -21.73
C THR A 38 -5.36 7.49 -21.80
N HIS A 39 -5.07 7.05 -23.03
CA HIS A 39 -4.94 5.67 -23.48
C HIS A 39 -3.53 5.05 -23.41
N GLU A 40 -2.52 5.71 -22.85
CA GLU A 40 -1.14 5.25 -23.09
C GLU A 40 -0.69 4.01 -22.29
N LYS A 41 -1.29 3.73 -21.12
CA LYS A 41 -0.96 2.52 -20.31
C LYS A 41 -2.20 1.95 -19.63
N THR A 42 -2.50 0.69 -19.91
CA THR A 42 -3.62 -0.04 -19.29
C THR A 42 -3.24 -0.52 -17.89
N LEU A 43 -4.23 -0.72 -17.02
CA LEU A 43 -4.02 -1.28 -15.67
C LEU A 43 -3.35 -2.65 -15.71
N GLY A 44 -3.74 -3.49 -16.67
CA GLY A 44 -3.13 -4.80 -16.90
C GLY A 44 -1.67 -4.69 -17.30
N ASN A 45 -1.31 -3.69 -18.11
CA ASN A 45 0.09 -3.44 -18.45
C ASN A 45 0.89 -3.02 -17.20
N GLU A 46 0.37 -2.09 -16.38
CA GLU A 46 1.01 -1.69 -15.12
C GLU A 46 1.22 -2.88 -14.18
N LEU A 47 0.21 -3.73 -14.02
CA LEU A 47 0.27 -4.94 -13.21
C LEU A 47 1.36 -5.90 -13.71
N SER A 48 1.43 -6.12 -15.03
CA SER A 48 2.38 -7.05 -15.66
C SER A 48 3.82 -6.59 -15.60
N MET A 49 4.06 -5.27 -15.66
CA MET A 49 5.40 -4.68 -15.63
C MET A 49 5.94 -4.50 -14.21
N SER A 50 5.07 -4.55 -13.19
CA SER A 50 5.48 -4.37 -11.81
C SER A 50 6.11 -5.64 -11.24
N THR A 51 7.33 -5.51 -10.75
CA THR A 51 8.04 -6.52 -9.96
C THR A 51 7.88 -6.32 -8.46
N ASP A 52 7.19 -5.26 -8.03
CA ASP A 52 7.02 -4.95 -6.62
C ASP A 52 6.07 -5.95 -5.95
N THR A 53 6.48 -6.43 -4.78
CA THR A 53 5.61 -7.21 -3.89
C THR A 53 4.80 -6.27 -3.01
N VAL A 54 3.48 -6.40 -3.12
CA VAL A 54 2.51 -5.69 -2.29
C VAL A 54 2.06 -6.61 -1.16
N PHE A 55 1.92 -6.06 0.05
CA PHE A 55 1.37 -6.79 1.17
C PHE A 55 0.58 -5.87 2.10
N GLU A 56 -0.38 -6.44 2.83
CA GLU A 56 -1.08 -5.76 3.91
C GLU A 56 -0.14 -5.57 5.11
N LEU A 57 0.04 -4.31 5.55
CA LEU A 57 0.65 -4.00 6.82
C LEU A 57 -0.36 -4.28 7.93
N ASN A 58 0.00 -5.21 8.81
CA ASN A 58 -0.77 -5.63 9.97
C ASN A 58 0.22 -6.03 11.07
N PRO A 59 -0.23 -6.42 12.28
CA PRO A 59 0.70 -6.78 13.35
C PRO A 59 1.72 -7.81 12.87
N ILE A 60 1.28 -8.93 12.27
CA ILE A 60 2.15 -10.03 11.82
C ILE A 60 3.21 -9.58 10.81
N THR A 61 2.87 -8.71 9.86
CA THR A 61 3.81 -8.25 8.82
C THR A 61 4.69 -7.08 9.24
N LEU A 62 4.44 -6.48 10.40
CA LEU A 62 5.16 -5.30 10.89
C LEU A 62 6.67 -5.51 11.10
N PRO A 63 7.19 -6.63 11.65
CA PRO A 63 8.63 -6.88 11.76
C PRO A 63 9.34 -6.86 10.41
N TYR A 64 8.75 -7.52 9.41
CA TYR A 64 9.27 -7.54 8.05
C TYR A 64 9.27 -6.15 7.43
N PHE A 65 8.20 -5.38 7.66
CA PHE A 65 8.10 -3.99 7.20
C PHE A 65 9.22 -3.11 7.78
N ILE A 66 9.44 -3.19 9.11
CA ILE A 66 10.47 -2.42 9.81
C ILE A 66 11.87 -2.79 9.31
N SER A 67 12.18 -4.08 9.18
CA SER A 67 13.51 -4.52 8.75
C SER A 67 13.82 -4.15 7.29
N LYS A 68 12.79 -4.12 6.44
CA LYS A 68 12.95 -3.84 5.01
C LYS A 68 13.17 -2.36 4.71
N PHE A 69 12.36 -1.46 5.28
CA PHE A 69 12.27 -0.06 4.83
C PHE A 69 13.09 0.93 5.64
N THR A 70 14.29 0.52 6.07
CA THR A 70 15.14 1.34 6.94
C THR A 70 15.75 2.54 6.19
N TYR A 71 15.83 3.70 6.83
CA TYR A 71 16.41 4.90 6.22
C TYR A 71 17.90 4.69 5.88
N ALA A 72 18.62 3.94 6.73
CA ALA A 72 20.06 3.70 6.60
C ALA A 72 20.43 2.94 5.31
N ASN A 73 19.55 2.06 4.81
CA ASN A 73 19.76 1.35 3.54
C ASN A 73 19.19 2.11 2.33
N GLY A 74 18.67 3.33 2.52
CA GLY A 74 18.12 4.17 1.46
C GLY A 74 16.75 3.72 0.93
N LEU A 75 16.11 2.73 1.56
CA LEU A 75 14.80 2.22 1.13
C LEU A 75 13.65 3.05 1.69
N TRP A 76 12.56 3.07 0.93
CA TRP A 76 11.30 3.72 1.29
C TRP A 76 10.15 2.89 0.74
N PHE A 77 8.94 3.16 1.21
CA PHE A 77 7.75 2.43 0.78
C PHE A 77 6.72 3.38 0.19
N LYS A 78 5.85 2.83 -0.65
CA LYS A 78 4.57 3.44 -1.01
C LYS A 78 3.47 2.77 -0.21
N PHE A 79 2.41 3.51 0.07
CA PHE A 79 1.25 2.96 0.76
C PHE A 79 -0.06 3.48 0.16
N ILE A 80 -1.11 2.69 0.37
CA ILE A 80 -2.51 3.11 0.29
C ILE A 80 -3.25 2.68 1.55
N VAL A 81 -4.33 3.39 1.88
CA VAL A 81 -5.27 3.01 2.92
C VAL A 81 -6.64 2.84 2.28
N VAL A 82 -7.26 1.68 2.49
CA VAL A 82 -8.60 1.35 1.97
C VAL A 82 -9.54 1.01 3.12
N HIS A 83 -10.83 1.23 2.91
CA HIS A 83 -11.88 0.78 3.82
C HIS A 83 -12.48 -0.52 3.27
N HIS A 84 -12.39 -1.61 4.03
CA HIS A 84 -12.94 -2.91 3.63
C HIS A 84 -13.44 -3.70 4.85
N ASN A 85 -14.61 -4.32 4.75
CA ASN A 85 -15.27 -5.06 5.85
C ASN A 85 -15.26 -4.28 7.18
N GLN A 86 -15.65 -3.00 7.10
CA GLN A 86 -15.73 -2.07 8.21
C GLN A 86 -14.41 -1.78 8.96
N ARG A 87 -13.27 -2.08 8.34
CA ARG A 87 -11.91 -1.84 8.86
C ARG A 87 -11.09 -1.04 7.87
N HIS A 88 -10.16 -0.23 8.39
CA HIS A 88 -9.12 0.39 7.58
C HIS A 88 -7.95 -0.56 7.44
N ARG A 89 -7.47 -0.72 6.21
CA ARG A 89 -6.35 -1.61 5.87
C ARG A 89 -5.30 -0.82 5.14
N VAL A 90 -4.04 -1.01 5.51
CA VAL A 90 -2.90 -0.35 4.88
C VAL A 90 -2.17 -1.37 4.03
N PHE A 91 -1.99 -1.06 2.75
CA PHE A 91 -1.20 -1.89 1.85
C PHE A 91 0.06 -1.13 1.47
N VAL A 92 1.19 -1.83 1.52
CA VAL A 92 2.51 -1.25 1.32
C VAL A 92 3.30 -2.04 0.27
N CYS A 93 4.21 -1.36 -0.40
CA CYS A 93 5.16 -1.98 -1.31
C CYS A 93 6.48 -1.20 -1.33
N ASN A 94 7.51 -1.76 -1.96
CA ASN A 94 8.76 -1.03 -2.14
C ASN A 94 8.53 0.25 -2.96
N GLY A 95 9.15 1.33 -2.52
CA GLY A 95 9.10 2.61 -3.21
C GLY A 95 10.14 2.65 -4.32
N SER A 96 9.74 2.36 -5.55
CA SER A 96 10.55 2.70 -6.73
C SER A 96 9.93 3.84 -7.53
N LEU A 97 10.69 4.44 -8.46
CA LEU A 97 10.15 5.44 -9.39
C LEU A 97 9.15 4.82 -10.38
N ILE A 98 9.27 3.52 -10.66
CA ILE A 98 8.45 2.79 -11.62
C ILE A 98 7.14 2.31 -10.97
N THR A 99 7.18 1.96 -9.69
CA THR A 99 6.02 1.46 -8.93
C THR A 99 4.89 2.47 -8.99
N ARG A 100 3.66 2.04 -9.30
CA ARG A 100 2.51 2.94 -9.30
C ARG A 100 1.58 2.55 -8.16
N HIS A 101 0.95 3.53 -7.51
CA HIS A 101 -0.05 3.26 -6.47
C HIS A 101 -1.27 2.49 -7.02
N SER A 102 -1.52 2.53 -8.32
CA SER A 102 -2.52 1.69 -8.99
C SER A 102 -2.20 0.20 -8.88
N VAL A 103 -0.94 -0.20 -8.92
CA VAL A 103 -0.54 -1.60 -8.72
C VAL A 103 -0.82 -2.04 -7.28
N ILE A 104 -0.47 -1.19 -6.30
CA ILE A 104 -0.78 -1.44 -4.89
C ILE A 104 -2.29 -1.64 -4.71
N TYR A 105 -3.10 -0.81 -5.37
CA TYR A 105 -4.55 -0.91 -5.31
C TYR A 105 -5.07 -2.19 -5.96
N ILE A 106 -4.58 -2.55 -7.16
CA ILE A 106 -4.96 -3.79 -7.84
C ILE A 106 -4.65 -4.98 -6.95
N ASP A 107 -3.41 -5.13 -6.49
CA ASP A 107 -3.00 -6.28 -5.69
C ASP A 107 -3.79 -6.34 -4.37
N ALA A 108 -4.02 -5.19 -3.72
CA ALA A 108 -4.84 -5.10 -2.52
C ALA A 108 -6.28 -5.56 -2.76
N MET A 109 -6.94 -5.09 -3.83
CA MET A 109 -8.32 -5.49 -4.11
C MET A 109 -8.41 -6.97 -4.45
N MET A 110 -7.47 -7.49 -5.25
CA MET A 110 -7.46 -8.91 -5.60
C MET A 110 -7.20 -9.80 -4.38
N GLU A 111 -6.28 -9.41 -3.49
CA GLU A 111 -6.03 -10.08 -2.21
C GLU A 111 -7.29 -10.11 -1.33
N LEU A 112 -7.99 -8.98 -1.20
CA LEU A 112 -9.21 -8.88 -0.40
C LEU A 112 -10.37 -9.70 -0.96
N ILE A 113 -10.59 -9.65 -2.28
CA ILE A 113 -11.63 -10.45 -2.96
C ILE A 113 -11.35 -11.95 -2.76
N LYS A 114 -10.11 -12.39 -2.93
CA LYS A 114 -9.73 -13.81 -2.82
C LYS A 114 -9.84 -14.35 -1.40
N ARG A 115 -9.63 -13.49 -0.40
CA ARG A 115 -9.75 -13.85 1.02
C ARG A 115 -11.19 -13.88 1.51
N ASP A 116 -12.13 -13.30 0.77
CA ASP A 116 -13.53 -13.25 1.18
C ASP A 116 -14.23 -14.60 0.88
N PRO A 117 -14.60 -15.40 1.89
CA PRO A 117 -15.29 -16.67 1.69
C PRO A 117 -16.71 -16.48 1.11
N GLY A 118 -17.30 -15.29 1.26
CA GLY A 118 -18.61 -14.93 0.70
C GLY A 118 -18.51 -14.19 -0.63
N ARG A 119 -17.36 -14.23 -1.31
CA ARG A 119 -17.10 -13.44 -2.51
C ARG A 119 -18.14 -13.69 -3.61
N ASP A 120 -18.52 -12.62 -4.28
CA ASP A 120 -19.43 -12.64 -5.43
C ASP A 120 -18.77 -13.33 -6.64
N ALA A 121 -19.46 -14.29 -7.26
CA ALA A 121 -19.01 -15.01 -8.45
C ALA A 121 -18.70 -14.08 -9.64
N LYS A 122 -19.23 -12.85 -9.66
CA LYS A 122 -18.88 -11.86 -10.69
C LYS A 122 -17.38 -11.52 -10.75
N TYR A 123 -16.62 -11.81 -9.68
CA TYR A 123 -15.19 -11.59 -9.63
C TYR A 123 -14.35 -12.75 -10.18
N ASP A 124 -14.94 -13.91 -10.49
CA ASP A 124 -14.20 -15.10 -10.92
C ASP A 124 -13.34 -14.82 -12.17
N HIS A 125 -13.94 -14.24 -13.20
CA HIS A 125 -13.21 -13.92 -14.42
C HIS A 125 -12.12 -12.86 -14.19
N LEU A 126 -12.33 -11.93 -13.25
CA LEU A 126 -11.32 -10.94 -12.89
C LEU A 126 -10.11 -11.61 -12.19
N ILE A 127 -10.39 -12.57 -11.30
CA ILE A 127 -9.38 -13.36 -10.60
C ILE A 127 -8.55 -14.19 -11.57
N GLU A 128 -9.20 -14.90 -12.50
CA GLU A 128 -8.54 -15.70 -13.53
C GLU A 128 -7.56 -14.86 -14.37
N LEU A 129 -8.01 -13.69 -14.84
CA LEU A 129 -7.17 -12.78 -15.62
C LEU A 129 -6.00 -12.23 -14.81
N TYR A 130 -6.23 -11.89 -13.54
CA TYR A 130 -5.18 -11.45 -12.64
C TYR A 130 -4.14 -12.56 -12.43
N ASP A 131 -4.57 -13.78 -12.11
CA ASP A 131 -3.68 -14.92 -11.85
C ASP A 131 -2.88 -15.31 -13.07
N TYR A 132 -3.51 -15.27 -14.25
CA TYR A 132 -2.82 -15.45 -15.51
C TYR A 132 -1.70 -14.42 -15.71
N ILE A 133 -1.98 -13.12 -15.51
CA ILE A 133 -0.98 -12.05 -15.65
C ILE A 133 0.15 -12.20 -14.62
N VAL A 134 -0.18 -12.53 -13.37
CA VAL A 134 0.80 -12.75 -12.30
C VAL A 134 1.68 -13.95 -12.63
N ALA A 135 1.09 -15.09 -12.99
CA ALA A 135 1.83 -16.29 -13.37
C ALA A 135 2.80 -16.01 -14.53
N CYS A 136 2.36 -15.25 -15.51
CA CYS A 136 3.18 -14.84 -16.65
C CYS A 136 4.39 -14.01 -16.24
N LYS A 137 4.19 -12.95 -15.44
CA LYS A 137 5.30 -12.08 -15.03
C LYS A 137 6.28 -12.74 -14.07
N THR A 138 5.85 -13.75 -13.32
CA THR A 138 6.72 -14.53 -12.41
C THR A 138 7.31 -15.78 -13.05
N SER A 139 6.92 -16.13 -14.28
CA SER A 139 7.44 -17.30 -14.97
C SER A 139 8.90 -17.10 -15.41
N LYS A 140 9.66 -18.20 -15.55
CA LYS A 140 11.04 -18.16 -16.08
C LYS A 140 11.13 -17.56 -17.49
N LYS A 141 10.08 -17.73 -18.31
CA LYS A 141 10.01 -17.17 -19.67
C LYS A 141 9.52 -15.72 -19.69
N GLY A 142 9.13 -15.17 -18.54
CA GLY A 142 8.55 -13.83 -18.41
C GLY A 142 7.31 -13.62 -19.29
N LEU A 143 6.97 -12.36 -19.54
CA LEU A 143 5.80 -11.98 -20.34
C LEU A 143 5.89 -12.47 -21.80
N GLN A 144 7.10 -12.64 -22.34
CA GLN A 144 7.31 -13.10 -23.73
C GLN A 144 6.91 -14.55 -23.94
N GLY A 145 6.95 -15.38 -22.89
CA GLY A 145 6.53 -16.78 -22.94
C GLY A 145 5.04 -17.03 -22.83
N CYS A 146 4.22 -15.97 -22.71
CA CYS A 146 2.80 -16.07 -22.44
C CYS A 146 1.93 -15.75 -23.68
N PRO A 147 1.23 -16.75 -24.24
CA PRO A 147 0.32 -16.50 -25.36
C PRO A 147 -0.81 -15.57 -24.92
N ASP A 148 -1.22 -14.61 -25.75
CA ASP A 148 -2.34 -13.71 -25.46
C ASP A 148 -2.17 -12.75 -24.25
N ILE A 149 -0.96 -12.57 -23.70
CA ILE A 149 -0.75 -11.65 -22.56
C ILE A 149 -1.32 -10.24 -22.80
N LYS A 150 -1.18 -9.69 -24.02
CA LYS A 150 -1.76 -8.39 -24.40
C LYS A 150 -3.29 -8.39 -24.31
N ARG A 151 -3.94 -9.48 -24.73
CA ARG A 151 -5.39 -9.64 -24.65
C ARG A 151 -5.85 -9.78 -23.20
N ALA A 152 -5.12 -10.54 -22.39
CA ALA A 152 -5.38 -10.67 -20.95
C ALA A 152 -5.27 -9.32 -20.23
N GLN A 153 -4.21 -8.54 -20.49
CA GLN A 153 -4.01 -7.19 -19.93
C GLN A 153 -5.18 -6.25 -20.28
N ALA A 154 -5.63 -6.25 -21.54
CA ALA A 154 -6.74 -5.42 -21.99
C ALA A 154 -8.07 -5.83 -21.33
N LYS A 155 -8.39 -7.13 -21.33
CA LYS A 155 -9.59 -7.68 -20.68
C LYS A 155 -9.59 -7.39 -19.17
N PHE A 156 -8.46 -7.63 -18.49
CA PHE A 156 -8.30 -7.34 -17.07
C PHE A 156 -8.64 -5.88 -16.78
N SER A 157 -8.07 -4.96 -17.56
CA SER A 157 -8.30 -3.53 -17.39
C SER A 157 -9.77 -3.14 -17.56
N ALA A 158 -10.45 -3.74 -18.54
CA ALA A 158 -11.86 -3.50 -18.80
C ALA A 158 -12.76 -4.03 -17.66
N VAL A 159 -12.52 -5.27 -17.22
CA VAL A 159 -13.30 -5.90 -16.14
C VAL A 159 -13.04 -5.20 -14.80
N PHE A 160 -11.78 -4.93 -14.47
CA PHE A 160 -11.41 -4.26 -13.22
C PHE A 160 -12.10 -2.89 -13.09
N LYS A 161 -12.12 -2.09 -14.17
CA LYS A 161 -12.75 -0.76 -14.17
C LYS A 161 -14.28 -0.79 -14.00
N ARG A 162 -14.95 -1.90 -14.29
CA ARG A 162 -16.40 -2.06 -14.02
C ARG A 162 -16.69 -2.11 -12.53
N HIS A 163 -15.75 -2.60 -11.72
CA HIS A 163 -15.93 -2.77 -10.28
C HIS A 163 -15.24 -1.67 -9.47
N PHE A 164 -14.09 -1.19 -9.93
CA PHE A 164 -13.23 -0.27 -9.19
C PHE A 164 -12.88 0.95 -10.04
N ASN A 165 -13.91 1.70 -10.43
CA ASN A 165 -13.70 2.92 -11.20
C ASN A 165 -12.86 3.91 -10.37
N CYS A 166 -11.92 4.60 -11.00
CA CYS A 166 -11.08 5.64 -10.39
C CYS A 166 -10.09 5.23 -9.27
N MET A 167 -10.11 3.97 -8.81
CA MET A 167 -9.26 3.44 -7.72
C MET A 167 -9.26 4.35 -6.49
N GLU A 168 -10.41 4.43 -5.83
CA GLU A 168 -10.61 5.34 -4.71
C GLU A 168 -10.01 4.77 -3.42
N VAL A 169 -9.29 5.61 -2.67
CA VAL A 169 -8.63 5.24 -1.42
C VAL A 169 -8.85 6.30 -0.35
N LEU A 170 -8.78 5.92 0.93
CA LEU A 170 -8.83 6.85 2.05
C LEU A 170 -7.55 7.67 2.18
N SER A 171 -6.41 7.09 1.80
CA SER A 171 -5.12 7.76 1.84
C SER A 171 -4.15 7.07 0.89
N ALA A 172 -3.18 7.83 0.38
CA ALA A 172 -2.09 7.30 -0.42
C ALA A 172 -0.85 8.18 -0.22
N GLY A 173 0.31 7.56 -0.17
CA GLY A 173 1.54 8.31 0.09
C GLY A 173 2.80 7.48 -0.02
N SER A 174 3.85 7.95 0.63
CA SER A 174 5.13 7.26 0.73
C SER A 174 5.65 7.36 2.16
N GLY A 175 6.69 6.62 2.50
CA GLY A 175 7.23 6.68 3.84
C GLY A 175 8.57 5.99 3.99
N THR A 176 9.15 6.11 5.18
CA THR A 176 10.44 5.50 5.53
C THR A 176 10.44 5.12 7.00
N VAL A 177 11.18 4.09 7.37
CA VAL A 177 11.40 3.70 8.76
C VAL A 177 12.77 4.20 9.19
N PHE A 178 12.84 5.04 10.21
CA PHE A 178 14.10 5.41 10.85
C PHE A 178 14.38 4.41 11.96
N TYR A 179 15.46 3.66 11.81
CA TYR A 179 15.91 2.68 12.77
C TYR A 179 17.43 2.59 12.67
N ASN A 180 18.10 2.64 13.82
CA ASN A 180 19.54 2.45 13.93
C ASN A 180 19.79 1.18 14.76
N ALA A 181 20.71 0.33 14.31
CA ALA A 181 21.08 -0.85 15.07
C ALA A 181 21.62 -0.43 16.45
N GLY A 182 21.02 -0.97 17.52
CA GLY A 182 21.36 -0.63 18.90
C GLY A 182 20.56 0.51 19.54
N ASP A 183 19.73 1.25 18.77
CA ASP A 183 18.75 2.19 19.34
C ASP A 183 17.38 1.48 19.41
N PRO A 184 16.76 1.36 20.60
CA PRO A 184 15.43 0.76 20.72
C PRO A 184 14.35 1.61 20.05
N ARG A 185 14.64 2.87 19.69
CA ARG A 185 13.69 3.75 19.02
C ARG A 185 13.56 3.43 17.54
N ILE A 186 12.32 3.27 17.10
CA ILE A 186 11.95 3.12 15.71
C ILE A 186 10.97 4.25 15.39
N THR A 187 11.21 5.00 14.31
CA THR A 187 10.24 5.99 13.82
C THR A 187 9.72 5.59 12.45
N ILE A 188 8.45 5.23 12.37
CA ILE A 188 7.75 5.01 11.09
C ILE A 188 7.20 6.35 10.62
N CYS A 189 7.70 6.86 9.50
CA CYS A 189 7.22 8.11 8.94
C CYS A 189 6.39 7.90 7.67
N LEU A 190 5.19 8.49 7.64
CA LEU A 190 4.31 8.56 6.49
C LEU A 190 4.28 9.98 5.91
N ASN A 191 4.26 10.12 4.58
CA ASN A 191 4.33 11.41 3.91
C ASN A 191 3.45 11.54 2.66
N THR A 192 3.17 12.79 2.30
CA THR A 192 2.38 13.17 1.11
C THR A 192 3.23 13.09 -0.15
N LYS A 193 3.35 11.93 -0.79
CA LYS A 193 4.10 11.83 -2.05
C LYS A 193 3.45 10.94 -3.10
N SER A 194 2.27 11.31 -3.56
CA SER A 194 1.75 10.80 -4.83
C SER A 194 1.53 11.94 -5.81
N GLY A 195 1.98 11.78 -7.05
CA GLY A 195 1.68 12.72 -8.14
C GLY A 195 0.34 12.44 -8.83
N HIS A 196 -0.25 11.27 -8.56
CA HIS A 196 -1.51 10.80 -9.16
C HIS A 196 -2.68 10.81 -8.17
N TYR A 197 -2.39 10.94 -6.87
CA TYR A 197 -3.33 11.36 -5.85
C TYR A 197 -2.93 12.74 -5.34
N ARG A 198 -3.86 13.49 -4.74
CA ARG A 198 -3.57 14.77 -4.06
C ARG A 198 -3.85 14.65 -2.55
N PRO A 199 -3.09 13.82 -1.82
CA PRO A 199 -3.30 13.65 -0.38
C PRO A 199 -3.02 14.96 0.35
N THR A 200 -3.94 15.37 1.23
CA THR A 200 -3.68 16.42 2.23
C THR A 200 -3.04 15.81 3.48
N LEU A 201 -2.53 16.65 4.39
CA LEU A 201 -1.99 16.17 5.66
C LEU A 201 -3.01 15.34 6.45
N LYS A 202 -4.30 15.72 6.42
CA LYS A 202 -5.39 14.95 7.08
C LYS A 202 -5.50 13.50 6.57
N HIS A 203 -5.21 13.25 5.29
CA HIS A 203 -5.21 11.88 4.75
C HIS A 203 -4.01 11.09 5.28
N VAL A 204 -2.86 11.74 5.44
CA VAL A 204 -1.65 11.10 5.99
C VAL A 204 -1.79 10.89 7.49
N ASP A 205 -2.43 11.80 8.22
CA ASP A 205 -2.76 11.62 9.64
C ASP A 205 -3.69 10.43 9.85
N LEU A 206 -4.69 10.23 8.98
CA LEU A 206 -5.51 9.01 9.01
C LEU A 206 -4.65 7.75 8.81
N ALA A 207 -3.69 7.77 7.88
CA ALA A 207 -2.78 6.65 7.68
C ALA A 207 -1.89 6.41 8.90
N LYS A 208 -1.39 7.49 9.53
CA LYS A 208 -0.67 7.43 10.81
C LYS A 208 -1.52 6.76 11.88
N GLU A 209 -2.76 7.20 12.11
CA GLU A 209 -3.65 6.63 13.13
C GLU A 209 -3.87 5.12 12.92
N VAL A 210 -4.01 4.68 11.67
CA VAL A 210 -4.16 3.25 11.35
C VAL A 210 -2.87 2.48 11.65
N VAL A 211 -1.70 3.03 11.31
CA VAL A 211 -0.41 2.39 11.60
C VAL A 211 -0.10 2.37 13.11
N GLU A 212 -0.42 3.43 13.84
CA GLU A 212 -0.32 3.45 15.32
C GLU A 212 -1.17 2.34 15.94
N THR A 213 -2.39 2.16 15.43
CA THR A 213 -3.26 1.05 15.87
C THR A 213 -2.60 -0.31 15.60
N ILE A 214 -1.98 -0.50 14.43
CA ILE A 214 -1.27 -1.75 14.09
C ILE A 214 -0.09 -1.98 15.05
N VAL A 215 0.71 -0.95 15.32
CA VAL A 215 1.86 -0.99 16.25
C VAL A 215 1.39 -1.36 17.66
N ALA A 216 0.34 -0.72 18.16
CA ALA A 216 -0.23 -1.00 19.48
C ALA A 216 -0.74 -2.45 19.63
N ASN A 217 -1.09 -3.11 18.52
CA ASN A 217 -1.55 -4.49 18.48
C ASN A 217 -0.44 -5.51 18.12
N ALA A 218 0.84 -5.10 18.15
CA ALA A 218 1.99 -5.96 17.84
C ALA A 218 2.84 -6.27 19.09
N PRO A 219 2.39 -7.16 20.00
CA PRO A 219 2.99 -7.34 21.33
C PRO A 219 4.45 -7.80 21.31
N PHE A 220 4.89 -8.50 20.26
CA PHE A 220 6.28 -8.95 20.10
C PHE A 220 7.27 -7.81 19.76
N LEU A 221 6.78 -6.60 19.48
CA LEU A 221 7.61 -5.40 19.31
C LEU A 221 7.62 -4.49 20.55
N SER A 222 7.03 -4.92 21.67
CA SER A 222 6.96 -4.15 22.92
C SER A 222 8.31 -3.70 23.49
N ARG A 223 9.41 -4.36 23.09
CA ARG A 223 10.78 -3.97 23.46
C ARG A 223 11.30 -2.72 22.73
N TYR A 224 10.62 -2.29 21.67
CA TYR A 224 10.99 -1.12 20.89
C TYR A 224 10.07 0.05 21.23
N ASP A 225 10.64 1.26 21.26
CA ASP A 225 9.86 2.49 21.32
C ASP A 225 9.52 2.92 19.88
N ILE A 226 8.33 2.52 19.42
CA ILE A 226 7.88 2.76 18.04
C ILE A 226 7.02 4.01 17.97
N ALA A 227 7.59 5.09 17.45
CA ALA A 227 6.87 6.31 17.10
C ALA A 227 6.36 6.25 15.65
N VAL A 228 5.14 6.75 15.42
CA VAL A 228 4.60 6.95 14.06
C VAL A 228 4.37 8.43 13.83
N ILE A 229 4.94 8.98 12.76
CA ILE A 229 4.85 10.40 12.44
C ILE A 229 4.30 10.61 11.03
N SER A 230 3.63 11.74 10.82
CA SER A 230 3.23 12.22 9.51
C SER A 230 4.11 13.42 9.11
N GLN A 231 4.51 13.50 7.84
CA GLN A 231 5.27 14.62 7.30
C GLN A 231 4.64 15.12 6.01
N TYR A 232 4.32 16.41 5.96
CA TYR A 232 3.96 17.05 4.71
C TYR A 232 5.20 17.28 3.85
N LYS A 233 5.18 16.79 2.61
CA LYS A 233 6.25 17.02 1.64
C LYS A 233 5.87 18.13 0.67
N PRO A 234 6.73 19.16 0.51
CA PRO A 234 6.59 20.15 -0.54
C PRO A 234 6.46 19.52 -1.93
N ARG A 235 5.93 20.29 -2.89
CA ARG A 235 5.79 19.84 -4.29
C ARG A 235 7.12 19.31 -4.84
N LYS A 236 7.03 18.30 -5.72
CA LYS A 236 8.18 17.63 -6.37
C LYS A 236 9.18 18.62 -6.99
N GLY A 237 8.72 19.72 -7.58
CA GLY A 237 9.58 20.77 -8.13
C GLY A 237 10.43 21.49 -7.08
N THR A 238 9.86 21.79 -5.91
CA THR A 238 10.60 22.36 -4.77
C THR A 238 11.63 21.37 -4.24
N LEU A 239 11.25 20.10 -4.06
CA LEU A 239 12.17 19.07 -3.59
C LEU A 239 13.31 18.82 -4.58
N LYS A 240 13.06 18.84 -5.90
CA LYS A 240 14.10 18.72 -6.92
C LYS A 240 15.10 19.88 -6.88
N ARG A 241 14.65 21.10 -6.59
CA ARG A 241 15.55 22.26 -6.42
C ARG A 241 16.44 22.11 -5.19
N VAL A 242 15.87 21.62 -4.08
CA VAL A 242 16.60 21.47 -2.80
C VAL A 242 17.56 20.27 -2.80
N PHE A 243 17.14 19.13 -3.35
CA PHE A 243 17.94 17.89 -3.32
C PHE A 243 18.77 17.66 -4.59
N GLY A 244 18.62 18.48 -5.63
CA GLY A 244 19.21 18.27 -6.94
C GLY A 244 18.50 17.18 -7.76
N ALA A 245 18.66 17.23 -9.09
CA ALA A 245 17.99 16.30 -10.02
C ALA A 245 18.43 14.83 -9.88
N THR A 246 19.64 14.59 -9.35
CA THR A 246 20.27 13.27 -9.17
C THR A 246 19.72 12.47 -7.99
N ASN A 247 18.97 13.08 -7.07
CA ASN A 247 18.48 12.44 -5.84
C ASN A 247 16.98 12.04 -5.90
N ALA A 248 16.52 11.52 -7.04
CA ALA A 248 15.11 11.22 -7.27
C ALA A 248 14.48 10.22 -6.26
N HIS A 249 15.29 9.33 -5.66
CA HIS A 249 14.86 8.42 -4.59
C HIS A 249 14.53 9.17 -3.29
N LYS A 250 15.29 10.22 -2.93
CA LYS A 250 15.06 11.05 -1.74
C LYS A 250 13.74 11.81 -1.77
N LEU A 251 13.16 12.01 -2.96
CA LEU A 251 11.81 12.54 -3.09
C LEU A 251 10.78 11.68 -2.35
N GLY A 252 11.07 10.37 -2.21
CA GLY A 252 10.27 9.29 -1.57
C GLY A 252 10.27 9.33 -0.07
N MET A 253 11.46 9.65 0.45
CA MET A 253 11.82 9.42 1.83
C MET A 253 11.35 10.57 2.69
N CYS A 254 11.01 10.27 3.94
CA CYS A 254 10.88 11.31 4.95
C CYS A 254 12.22 12.01 5.21
N ILE A 255 12.18 13.29 5.59
CA ILE A 255 13.36 13.97 6.16
C ILE A 255 13.55 13.42 7.59
N PRO A 256 14.76 13.01 7.98
CA PRO A 256 15.03 12.56 9.35
C PRO A 256 14.60 13.59 10.40
N PRO A 257 14.00 13.16 11.52
CA PRO A 257 13.54 14.07 12.58
C PRO A 257 14.65 14.96 13.15
N ASN A 258 15.89 14.47 13.21
CA ASN A 258 17.04 15.20 13.77
C ASN A 258 17.73 16.14 12.77
N LYS A 259 17.10 16.41 11.61
CA LYS A 259 17.65 17.27 10.54
C LYS A 259 16.71 18.42 10.15
N THR A 260 15.69 18.68 10.96
CA THR A 260 14.82 19.86 10.88
C THR A 260 15.15 20.80 12.00
#